data_AF-A0A3A3GEL3-F1
#
_entry.id   AF-A0A3A3GEL3-F1
#
_cell.length_a   1.000
_cell.length_b   1.000
_cell.length_c   1.000
_cell.angle_alpha   90.00
_cell.angle_beta   90.00
_cell.angle_gamma   90.00
#
_symmetry.space_group_name_H-M   'P 1'
#
loop_
_entity.id
_entity.type
_entity.pdbx_description
1 polymer ?
#
loop_
_entity_poly.entity_id
_entity_poly.type
_entity_poly.pdbx_seq_one_letter_code
_entity_poly.pdbx_strand_id
1 'polypeptide(L)'
;MPGTLLSENELAETLNMSRTPVRAAVAQLEYEGLAVSLKNRGILVKELSMKEALDMIEIMYTFQLYALNHIESQGDWPDLKKLKE
;
A
#
# COMPACT_ATOMS: atom_id res chain seq x y z
N MET A 1 -4.07 12.37 4.36
CA MET A 1 -5.05 11.53 3.63
C MET A 1 -4.62 11.46 2.16
N PRO A 2 -5.19 10.59 1.32
CA PRO A 2 -4.98 10.69 -0.14
C PRO A 2 -5.24 12.12 -0.63
N GLY A 3 -4.45 12.60 -1.59
CA GLY A 3 -4.54 13.96 -2.12
C GLY A 3 -3.99 15.07 -1.20
N THR A 4 -3.56 14.73 0.02
CA THR A 4 -3.00 15.71 0.96
C THR A 4 -1.56 16.06 0.58
N LEU A 5 -1.20 17.34 0.72
CA LEU A 5 0.15 17.84 0.61
C LEU A 5 0.82 17.85 2.00
N LEU A 6 1.95 17.17 2.14
CA LEU A 6 2.69 17.00 3.38
C LEU A 6 4.04 17.71 3.29
N SER A 7 4.49 18.27 4.42
CA SER A 7 5.83 18.81 4.57
C SER A 7 6.77 17.77 5.19
N GLU A 8 7.95 17.58 4.59
CA GLU A 8 9.00 16.71 5.15
C GLU A 8 9.39 17.14 6.57
N ASN A 9 9.42 18.46 6.83
CA ASN A 9 9.75 19.01 8.14
C ASN A 9 8.66 18.69 9.17
N GLU A 10 7.38 18.89 8.81
CA GLU A 10 6.26 18.57 9.70
C GLU A 10 6.19 17.07 10.00
N LEU A 11 6.48 16.23 9.00
CA LEU A 11 6.59 14.78 9.19
C LEU A 11 7.71 14.42 10.16
N ALA A 12 8.89 15.05 10.01
CA ALA A 12 10.02 14.82 10.92
C ALA A 12 9.69 15.22 12.37
N GLU A 13 9.04 16.38 12.56
CA GLU A 13 8.60 16.84 13.88
C GLU A 13 7.52 15.93 14.47
N THR A 14 6.48 15.60 13.69
CA THR A 14 5.35 14.76 14.14
C THR A 14 5.79 13.35 14.51
N LEU A 15 6.75 12.79 13.75
CA LEU A 15 7.29 11.46 14.01
C LEU A 15 8.43 11.48 15.02
N ASN A 16 8.85 12.66 15.50
CA ASN A 16 10.01 12.86 16.38
C ASN A 16 11.28 12.18 15.83
N MET A 17 11.53 12.35 14.53
CA MET A 17 12.64 11.76 13.79
C MET A 17 13.49 12.83 13.10
N SER A 18 14.72 12.49 12.76
CA SER A 18 15.53 13.35 11.88
C SER A 18 15.00 13.30 10.44
N ARG A 19 15.41 14.27 9.62
CA ARG A 19 14.93 14.38 8.24
C ARG A 19 15.44 13.27 7.33
N THR A 20 16.59 12.68 7.64
CA THR A 20 17.20 11.61 6.83
C THR A 20 16.31 10.36 6.70
N PRO A 21 15.82 9.73 7.79
CA PRO A 21 14.92 8.58 7.68
C PRO A 21 13.56 8.95 7.07
N VAL A 22 13.03 10.14 7.37
CA VAL A 22 11.77 10.62 6.76
C VAL A 22 11.92 10.73 5.24
N ARG A 23 13.00 11.34 4.78
CA ARG A 23 13.29 11.47 3.35
C ARG A 23 13.50 10.12 2.66
N ALA A 24 14.14 9.17 3.33
CA ALA A 24 14.30 7.81 2.80
C ALA A 24 12.95 7.09 2.67
N ALA A 25 12.08 7.21 3.69
CA ALA A 25 10.73 6.63 3.65
C ALA A 25 9.87 7.26 2.55
N VAL A 26 9.96 8.59 2.37
CA VAL A 26 9.27 9.30 1.28
C VAL A 26 9.76 8.80 -0.08
N ALA A 27 11.07 8.68 -0.28
CA ALA A 27 11.63 8.17 -1.53
C ALA A 27 11.15 6.72 -1.83
N GLN A 28 11.01 5.88 -0.79
CA GLN A 28 10.45 4.55 -0.93
C GLN A 28 8.97 4.59 -1.37
N LEU A 29 8.16 5.46 -0.75
CA LEU A 29 6.76 5.65 -1.13
C LEU A 29 6.61 6.20 -2.55
N GLU A 30 7.54 7.04 -3.01
CA GLU A 30 7.58 7.49 -4.40
C GLU A 30 7.91 6.36 -5.37
N TYR A 31 8.88 5.51 -5.01
CA TYR A 31 9.23 4.33 -5.80
C TYR A 31 8.05 3.35 -5.93
N GLU A 32 7.28 3.19 -4.86
CA GLU A 32 6.04 2.39 -4.85
C GLU A 32 4.86 3.10 -5.54
N GLY A 33 5.03 4.35 -5.96
CA GLY A 33 3.99 5.13 -6.62
C GLY A 33 2.87 5.59 -5.68
N LEU A 34 3.13 5.65 -4.37
CA LEU A 34 2.17 6.07 -3.33
C LEU A 34 2.27 7.56 -2.99
N ALA A 35 3.36 8.22 -3.38
CA ALA A 35 3.59 9.65 -3.17
C ALA A 35 4.32 10.29 -4.35
N VAL A 36 4.26 11.62 -4.44
CA VAL A 36 4.97 12.43 -5.44
C VAL A 36 5.54 13.70 -4.80
N SER A 37 6.85 13.89 -4.86
CA SER A 37 7.47 15.16 -4.46
C SER A 37 7.25 16.23 -5.51
N LEU A 38 6.61 17.31 -5.07
CA LEU A 38 6.42 18.52 -5.85
C LEU A 38 7.50 19.53 -5.48
N LYS A 39 8.30 19.94 -6.46
CA LYS A 39 9.39 20.91 -6.26
C LYS A 39 8.89 22.16 -5.54
N ASN A 40 9.50 22.48 -4.40
CA ASN A 40 9.14 23.62 -3.53
C ASN A 40 7.70 23.62 -2.99
N ARG A 41 6.99 22.50 -3.05
CA ARG A 41 5.60 22.39 -2.57
C ARG A 41 5.41 21.29 -1.53
N GLY A 42 6.32 20.33 -1.45
CA GLY A 42 6.24 19.22 -0.48
C GLY A 42 5.90 17.90 -1.16
N ILE A 43 5.28 17.00 -0.40
CA ILE A 43 5.02 15.61 -0.80
C ILE A 43 3.51 15.44 -0.97
N LEU A 44 3.05 15.16 -2.18
CA LEU A 44 1.65 14.87 -2.45
C LEU A 44 1.39 13.37 -2.24
N VAL A 45 0.46 13.02 -1.37
CA VAL A 45 -0.01 11.64 -1.21
C VAL A 45 -0.90 11.30 -2.41
N LYS A 46 -0.58 10.21 -3.12
CA LYS A 46 -1.34 9.82 -4.30
C LYS A 46 -2.78 9.45 -3.94
N GLU A 47 -3.73 9.87 -4.77
CA GLU A 47 -5.11 9.38 -4.72
C GLU A 47 -5.25 8.07 -5.46
N LEU A 48 -5.99 7.12 -4.87
CA LEU A 48 -6.35 5.88 -5.52
C LEU A 48 -7.57 6.14 -6.43
N SER A 49 -7.41 5.93 -7.73
CA SER A 49 -8.55 6.01 -8.65
C SER A 49 -9.47 4.80 -8.49
N MET A 50 -10.75 4.98 -8.81
CA MET A 50 -11.72 3.87 -8.83
C MET A 50 -11.28 2.75 -9.77
N LYS A 51 -10.63 3.08 -10.89
CA LYS A 51 -10.10 2.09 -11.83
C LYS A 51 -8.98 1.27 -11.18
N GLU A 52 -7.99 1.91 -10.57
CA GLU A 52 -6.90 1.19 -9.89
C GLU A 52 -7.43 0.29 -8.76
N ALA A 53 -8.44 0.76 -8.02
CA ALA A 53 -9.08 -0.05 -6.99
C ALA A 53 -9.76 -1.30 -7.58
N LEU A 54 -10.49 -1.17 -8.70
CA LEU A 54 -11.12 -2.29 -9.37
C LEU A 54 -10.10 -3.26 -9.95
N ASP A 55 -9.04 -2.76 -10.60
CA ASP A 55 -7.95 -3.57 -11.14
C ASP A 55 -7.28 -4.40 -10.02
N MET A 56 -7.07 -3.80 -8.83
CA MET A 56 -6.54 -4.52 -7.66
C MET A 56 -7.50 -5.63 -7.17
N ILE A 57 -8.80 -5.34 -7.11
CA ILE A 57 -9.81 -6.32 -6.70
C ILE A 57 -9.85 -7.51 -7.68
N GLU A 58 -9.75 -7.25 -8.98
CA GLU A 58 -9.73 -8.29 -10.01
C GLU A 58 -8.52 -9.23 -9.86
N ILE A 59 -7.34 -8.66 -9.63
CA ILE A 59 -6.11 -9.44 -9.36
C ILE A 59 -6.27 -10.28 -8.09
N MET A 60 -6.77 -9.68 -7.01
CA MET A 60 -7.01 -10.38 -5.75
C MET A 60 -8.00 -11.54 -5.93
N TYR A 61 -9.10 -11.33 -6.65
CA TYR A 61 -10.08 -12.36 -6.93
C TYR A 61 -9.48 -13.52 -7.74
N THR A 62 -8.64 -13.19 -8.72
CA THR A 62 -7.92 -14.19 -9.53
C THR A 62 -7.00 -15.04 -8.66
N PHE A 63 -6.25 -14.42 -7.75
CA PHE A 63 -5.37 -15.14 -6.82
C PHE A 63 -6.15 -16.01 -5.85
N GLN A 64 -7.27 -15.53 -5.31
CA GLN A 64 -8.14 -16.31 -4.44
C GLN A 64 -8.69 -17.54 -5.16
N LEU A 65 -9.21 -17.36 -6.37
CA LEU A 65 -9.73 -18.47 -7.17
C LEU A 65 -8.64 -19.49 -7.50
N TYR A 66 -7.46 -19.02 -7.90
CA TYR A 66 -6.31 -19.89 -8.14
C TYR A 66 -5.94 -20.70 -6.89
N ALA A 67 -5.82 -20.03 -5.73
CA ALA A 67 -5.45 -20.68 -4.48
C ALA A 67 -6.48 -21.76 -4.08
N LEU A 68 -7.78 -21.46 -4.21
CA LEU A 68 -8.85 -22.42 -3.94
C LEU A 68 -8.79 -23.64 -4.86
N ASN A 69 -8.68 -23.42 -6.18
CA ASN A 69 -8.56 -24.50 -7.16
C ASN A 69 -7.31 -25.35 -6.92
N HIS A 70 -6.19 -24.71 -6.54
CA HIS A 70 -4.95 -25.39 -6.24
C HIS A 70 -5.10 -26.31 -5.02
N ILE A 71 -5.67 -25.79 -3.92
CA ILE A 71 -5.97 -26.56 -2.70
C ILE A 71 -6.90 -27.74 -3.01
N GLU A 72 -7.98 -27.51 -3.75
CA GLU A 72 -8.92 -28.55 -4.15
C GLU A 72 -8.24 -29.67 -4.95
N SER A 73 -7.35 -29.30 -5.89
CA SER A 73 -6.62 -30.28 -6.70
C SER A 73 -5.65 -31.17 -5.90
N GLN A 74 -5.13 -30.67 -4.78
CA GLN A 74 -4.22 -31.39 -3.88
C GLN A 74 -4.97 -32.14 -2.76
N GLY A 75 -6.25 -31.82 -2.54
CA GLY A 75 -7.04 -32.34 -1.41
C GLY A 75 -6.61 -31.80 -0.04
N ASP A 76 -5.77 -30.76 0.00
CA ASP A 76 -5.16 -30.21 1.22
C ASP A 76 -5.97 -29.03 1.77
N TRP A 77 -7.21 -29.30 2.19
CA TRP A 77 -8.07 -28.26 2.73
C TRP A 77 -7.57 -27.81 4.12
N PRO A 78 -7.27 -26.51 4.31
CA PRO A 78 -6.86 -26.01 5.61
C PRO A 78 -8.00 -26.14 6.62
N ASP A 79 -7.64 -26.39 7.89
CA ASP A 79 -8.62 -26.46 8.98
C ASP A 79 -9.30 -25.09 9.18
N LEU A 80 -10.51 -24.96 8.65
CA LEU A 80 -11.28 -23.73 8.65
C LEU A 80 -11.63 -23.24 10.06
N LYS A 81 -11.52 -24.09 11.09
CA LYS A 81 -11.71 -23.66 12.48
C LYS A 81 -10.58 -22.75 12.96
N LYS A 82 -9.38 -22.88 12.39
CA LYS A 82 -8.20 -22.06 12.72
C LYS A 82 -8.19 -20.69 12.03
N LEU A 83 -9.06 -20.47 11.06
CA LEU A 83 -9.18 -19.21 10.31
C LEU A 83 -10.18 -18.23 10.94
N LYS A 84 -10.87 -18.61 12.02
CA LYS A 84 -11.90 -17.80 12.69
C LYS A 84 -11.38 -17.01 13.90
N GLU A 85 -10.08 -17.03 14.16
CA GLU A 85 -9.38 -16.21 15.16
C GLU A 85 -8.66 -15.05 14.49
#